data_AF-A0AA44CDZ2-F1
#
_entry.id   AF-A0AA44CDZ2-F1
#
_cell.length_a   1.000
_cell.length_b   1.000
_cell.length_c   1.000
_cell.angle_alpha   90.00
_cell.angle_beta   90.00
_cell.angle_gamma   90.00
#
_symmetry.space_group_name_H-M   'P 1'
#
loop_
_entity.id
_entity.type
_entity.pdbx_description
1 polymer ?
#
loop_
_entity_poly.entity_id
_entity_poly.type
_entity_poly.pdbx_seq_one_letter_code
_entity_poly.pdbx_strand_id
1 'polypeptide(L)'
;MDWTYIQANLDWLGHIVEAIVMAAVVALLLRALFERRVAVLMGLAFAIGHFHGREKRDFEVSVNMKPPHLEGYEMWKWSFDQMTDFWPTALVILAMAVVLHRRWR
;
A
#
# COMPACT_ATOMS: atom_id res chain seq x y z
N MET A 1 17.08 19.26 8.54
CA MET A 1 16.91 18.07 7.67
C MET A 1 16.54 18.57 6.30
N ASP A 2 17.25 18.14 5.28
CA ASP A 2 16.96 18.46 3.88
C ASP A 2 15.77 17.63 3.39
N TRP A 3 14.88 18.22 2.61
CA TRP A 3 13.74 17.55 2.00
C TRP A 3 14.19 16.37 1.13
N THR A 4 15.30 16.54 0.41
CA THR A 4 15.91 15.49 -0.41
C THR A 4 16.33 14.28 0.43
N TYR A 5 16.85 14.52 1.63
CA TYR A 5 17.23 13.44 2.55
C TYR A 5 16.00 12.69 3.08
N ILE A 6 14.92 13.41 3.40
CA ILE A 6 13.67 12.81 3.88
C ILE A 6 13.05 11.96 2.76
N GLN A 7 12.95 12.48 1.53
CA GLN A 7 12.46 11.68 0.40
C GLN A 7 13.36 10.47 0.12
N ALA A 8 14.68 10.61 0.19
CA ALA A 8 15.57 9.49 -0.11
C ALA A 8 15.62 8.39 0.97
N ASN A 9 15.20 8.67 2.22
CA ASN A 9 15.41 7.73 3.35
C ASN A 9 14.13 7.43 4.16
N LEU A 10 13.08 8.23 4.01
CA LEU A 10 11.86 8.18 4.82
C LEU A 10 10.57 8.16 3.98
N ASP A 11 10.65 7.97 2.65
CA ASP A 11 9.46 7.93 1.77
C ASP A 11 8.49 6.81 2.18
N TRP A 12 9.04 5.65 2.55
CA TRP A 12 8.29 4.52 3.11
C TRP A 12 7.39 4.89 4.30
N LEU A 13 7.80 5.86 5.13
CA LEU A 13 6.97 6.33 6.25
C LEU A 13 5.81 7.20 5.75
N GLY A 14 6.07 8.03 4.73
CA GLY A 14 5.03 8.76 4.01
C GLY A 14 3.99 7.82 3.40
N HIS A 15 4.43 6.70 2.83
CA HIS A 15 3.55 5.67 2.28
C HIS A 15 2.67 4.99 3.32
N ILE A 16 3.18 4.73 4.52
CA ILE A 16 2.35 4.24 5.63
C ILE A 16 1.24 5.25 5.95
N VAL A 17 1.56 6.54 6.03
CA VAL A 17 0.56 7.59 6.32
C VAL A 17 -0.47 7.68 5.18
N GLU A 18 -0.03 7.69 3.94
CA GLU A 18 -0.89 7.69 2.75
C GLU A 18 -1.82 6.47 2.75
N ALA A 19 -1.31 5.27 3.04
CA ALA A 19 -2.10 4.05 3.14
C ALA A 19 -3.17 4.11 4.24
N ILE A 20 -2.84 4.65 5.41
CA ILE A 20 -3.81 4.82 6.51
C ILE A 20 -4.91 5.80 6.10
N VAL A 21 -4.56 6.95 5.51
CA VAL A 21 -5.53 7.94 5.06
C VAL A 21 -6.43 7.35 3.96
N MET A 22 -5.85 6.66 2.99
CA MET A 22 -6.57 6.00 1.92
C MET A 22 -7.54 4.93 2.45
N ALA A 23 -7.07 4.08 3.37
CA ALA A 23 -7.90 3.09 4.02
C ALA A 23 -9.08 3.72 4.76
N ALA A 24 -8.85 4.85 5.45
CA ALA A 24 -9.91 5.58 6.15
C ALA A 24 -10.94 6.16 5.17
N VAL A 25 -10.51 6.79 4.08
CA VAL A 25 -11.41 7.31 3.03
C VAL A 25 -12.25 6.20 2.43
N VAL A 26 -11.62 5.09 2.00
CA VAL A 26 -12.33 3.96 1.41
C VAL A 26 -13.29 3.32 2.40
N ALA A 27 -12.88 3.16 3.67
CA ALA A 27 -13.76 2.63 4.70
C ALA A 27 -14.97 3.55 4.97
N LEU A 28 -14.79 4.87 4.95
CA LEU A 28 -15.90 5.82 5.11
C LEU A 28 -16.90 5.72 3.94
N LEU A 29 -16.41 5.60 2.71
CA LEU A 29 -17.25 5.40 1.53
C LEU A 29 -18.01 4.06 1.61
N LEU A 30 -17.32 2.98 1.96
CA LEU A 30 -17.92 1.64 2.04
C LEU A 30 -18.88 1.48 3.22
N ARG A 31 -18.78 2.32 4.25
CA ARG A 31 -19.72 2.32 5.39
C ARG A 31 -21.16 2.63 4.98
N ALA A 32 -21.38 3.26 3.82
CA ALA A 32 -22.72 3.46 3.27
C ALA A 32 -23.39 2.15 2.82
N LEU A 33 -22.60 1.11 2.54
CA LEU A 33 -23.05 -0.16 1.97
C LEU A 33 -22.83 -1.37 2.89
N PHE A 34 -21.81 -1.31 3.74
CA PHE A 34 -21.37 -2.42 4.57
C PHE A 34 -21.31 -2.03 6.05
N GLU A 35 -21.41 -3.03 6.93
CA GLU A 35 -21.18 -2.83 8.35
C GLU A 35 -19.81 -2.22 8.61
N ARG A 36 -19.71 -1.37 9.63
CA ARG A 36 -18.47 -0.64 9.99
C ARG A 36 -17.23 -1.54 10.01
N ARG A 37 -17.36 -2.75 10.59
CA ARG A 37 -16.25 -3.70 10.72
C ARG A 37 -15.74 -4.16 9.35
N VAL A 38 -16.66 -4.54 8.47
CA VAL A 38 -16.37 -4.99 7.11
C VAL A 38 -15.80 -3.84 6.28
N ALA A 39 -16.42 -2.66 6.34
CA ALA A 39 -15.95 -1.48 5.61
C ALA A 39 -14.51 -1.09 5.97
N VAL A 40 -14.14 -1.13 7.26
CA VAL A 40 -12.77 -0.86 7.71
C VAL A 40 -11.78 -1.91 7.19
N LEU A 41 -12.11 -3.21 7.27
CA LEU A 41 -11.23 -4.26 6.74
C LEU A 41 -11.06 -4.16 5.23
N MET A 42 -12.13 -3.81 4.50
CA MET A 42 -12.06 -3.57 3.06
C MET A 42 -11.19 -2.36 2.72
N GLY A 43 -11.29 -1.26 3.47
CA GLY A 43 -10.42 -0.11 3.30
C GLY A 43 -8.94 -0.42 3.51
N LEU A 44 -8.62 -1.19 4.56
CA LEU A 44 -7.25 -1.64 4.83
C LEU A 44 -6.74 -2.58 3.73
N ALA A 45 -7.55 -3.55 3.28
CA ALA A 45 -7.18 -4.44 2.19
C ALA A 45 -6.98 -3.68 0.86
N PHE A 46 -7.83 -2.70 0.58
CA PHE A 46 -7.70 -1.83 -0.60
C PHE A 46 -6.38 -1.06 -0.58
N ALA A 47 -5.99 -0.49 0.56
CA ALA A 47 -4.73 0.24 0.68
C ALA A 47 -3.52 -0.65 0.36
N ILE A 48 -3.49 -1.89 0.86
CA ILE A 48 -2.43 -2.86 0.50
C ILE A 48 -2.40 -3.10 -1.01
N GLY A 49 -3.56 -3.37 -1.62
CA GLY A 49 -3.66 -3.60 -3.07
C GLY A 49 -3.25 -2.39 -3.91
N HIS A 50 -3.57 -1.18 -3.45
CA HIS A 50 -3.19 0.06 -4.12
C HIS A 50 -1.67 0.22 -4.19
N PHE A 51 -0.99 0.05 -3.05
CA PHE A 51 0.47 0.14 -3.01
C PHE A 51 1.14 -0.97 -3.83
N HIS A 52 0.58 -2.18 -3.83
CA HIS A 52 1.05 -3.24 -4.72
C HIS A 52 0.95 -2.85 -6.20
N GLY A 53 -0.17 -2.24 -6.61
CA GLY A 53 -0.35 -1.75 -7.98
C GLY A 53 0.52 -0.56 -8.35
N ARG A 54 0.79 0.34 -7.39
CA ARG A 54 1.72 1.46 -7.55
C ARG A 54 3.13 0.96 -7.83
N GLU A 55 3.64 0.04 -7.01
CA GLU A 55 4.96 -0.55 -7.22
C GLU A 55 5.09 -1.20 -8.58
N LYS A 56 4.05 -1.92 -9.02
CA LYS A 56 4.02 -2.53 -10.36
C LYS A 56 4.16 -1.48 -11.45
N ARG A 57 3.37 -0.41 -11.37
CA ARG A 57 3.42 0.69 -12.33
C ARG A 57 4.78 1.36 -12.33
N ASP A 58 5.33 1.65 -11.16
CA ASP A 58 6.58 2.38 -11.03
C ASP A 58 7.75 1.53 -11.58
N PHE A 59 7.72 0.21 -11.37
CA PHE A 59 8.60 -0.73 -12.04
C PHE A 59 8.44 -0.70 -13.57
N GLU A 60 7.21 -0.88 -14.08
CA GLU A 60 6.92 -0.85 -15.52
C GLU A 60 7.46 0.42 -16.21
N VAL A 61 7.31 1.58 -15.55
CA VAL A 61 7.83 2.87 -16.02
C VAL A 61 9.36 2.90 -16.00
N SER A 62 9.99 2.48 -14.89
CA SER A 62 11.45 2.52 -14.74
C SER A 62 12.20 1.71 -15.81
N VAL A 63 11.60 0.62 -16.29
CA VAL A 63 12.18 -0.25 -17.32
C VAL A 63 11.61 0.00 -18.72
N ASN A 64 10.77 1.03 -18.90
CA ASN A 64 10.08 1.34 -20.15
C ASN A 64 9.40 0.10 -20.76
N MET A 65 8.65 -0.64 -19.94
CA MET A 65 8.08 -1.93 -20.30
C MET A 65 7.12 -1.80 -21.49
N LYS A 66 7.33 -2.64 -22.52
CA LYS A 66 6.41 -2.72 -23.66
C LYS A 66 5.26 -3.68 -23.35
N PRO A 67 4.05 -3.45 -23.90
CA PRO A 67 2.98 -4.44 -23.85
C PRO A 67 3.40 -5.79 -24.44
N PRO A 68 2.98 -6.93 -23.87
CA PRO A 68 2.14 -7.07 -22.67
C PRO A 68 2.95 -6.98 -21.36
N HIS A 69 2.45 -6.26 -20.34
CA HIS A 69 3.17 -5.96 -19.08
C HIS A 69 3.22 -7.16 -18.10
N LEU A 70 3.47 -8.37 -18.62
CA LEU A 70 3.52 -9.60 -17.82
C LEU A 70 4.76 -9.61 -16.92
N GLU A 71 5.88 -9.08 -17.41
CA GLU A 71 7.10 -8.94 -16.61
C GLU A 71 6.93 -7.96 -15.45
N GLY A 72 5.91 -7.09 -15.49
CA GLY A 72 5.58 -6.17 -14.39
C GLY A 72 5.23 -6.90 -13.10
N TYR A 73 4.80 -8.16 -13.16
CA TYR A 73 4.55 -8.98 -11.98
C TYR A 73 5.83 -9.55 -11.36
N GLU A 74 6.96 -9.47 -12.06
CA GLU A 74 8.27 -9.89 -11.56
C GLU A 74 9.01 -8.76 -10.83
N MET A 75 8.36 -7.62 -10.61
CA MET A 75 8.92 -6.42 -9.96
C MET A 75 9.73 -6.74 -8.69
N TRP A 76 9.28 -7.73 -7.90
CA TRP A 76 9.94 -8.26 -6.70
C TRP A 76 11.37 -8.76 -6.88
N LYS A 77 11.79 -9.08 -8.11
CA LYS A 77 13.13 -9.57 -8.40
C LYS A 77 14.15 -8.45 -8.64
N TRP A 78 13.73 -7.17 -8.70
CA TRP A 78 14.51 -6.12 -9.38
C TRP A 78 14.91 -4.87 -8.57
N SER A 79 14.34 -4.53 -7.40
CA SER A 79 14.89 -3.39 -6.62
C SER A 79 14.67 -3.40 -5.10
N PHE A 80 15.62 -2.75 -4.40
CA PHE A 80 15.60 -2.50 -2.95
C PHE A 80 14.44 -1.58 -2.54
N ASP A 81 14.12 -0.59 -3.37
CA ASP A 81 13.03 0.37 -3.13
C ASP A 81 11.67 -0.33 -2.97
N GLN A 82 11.39 -1.35 -3.78
CA GLN A 82 10.15 -2.14 -3.64
C GLN A 82 10.10 -2.97 -2.36
N MET A 83 11.27 -3.39 -1.83
CA MET A 83 11.36 -4.03 -0.53
C MET A 83 11.14 -3.05 0.62
N THR A 84 11.48 -1.77 0.45
CA THR A 84 11.41 -0.76 1.51
C THR A 84 10.13 0.06 1.50
N ASP A 85 9.41 0.20 0.38
CA ASP A 85 8.21 1.03 0.32
C ASP A 85 6.92 0.21 0.47
N PHE A 86 6.77 -0.87 -0.29
CA PHE A 86 5.58 -1.71 -0.22
C PHE A 86 5.53 -2.55 1.05
N TRP A 87 6.56 -3.36 1.34
CA TRP A 87 6.45 -4.36 2.42
C TRP A 87 6.24 -3.73 3.80
N PRO A 88 6.94 -2.64 4.19
CA PRO A 88 6.66 -1.96 5.45
C PRO A 88 5.22 -1.44 5.52
N THR A 89 4.72 -0.82 4.43
CA THR A 89 3.34 -0.35 4.33
C THR A 89 2.36 -1.52 4.47
N ALA A 90 2.53 -2.59 3.69
CA ALA A 90 1.67 -3.75 3.71
C ALA A 90 1.64 -4.44 5.08
N LEU A 91 2.79 -4.59 5.74
CA LEU A 91 2.90 -5.21 7.06
C LEU A 91 2.21 -4.38 8.14
N VAL A 92 2.39 -3.05 8.15
CA VAL A 92 1.71 -2.16 9.10
C VAL A 92 0.19 -2.23 8.93
N ILE A 93 -0.29 -2.11 7.68
CA ILE A 93 -1.73 -2.15 7.39
C ILE A 93 -2.33 -3.53 7.71
N LEU A 94 -1.63 -4.62 7.41
CA LEU A 94 -2.04 -5.97 7.76
C LEU A 94 -2.09 -6.16 9.29
N ALA A 95 -1.08 -5.66 10.02
CA ALA A 95 -1.07 -5.72 11.47
C ALA A 95 -2.28 -4.98 12.08
N MET A 96 -2.61 -3.80 11.55
CA MET A 96 -3.82 -3.08 11.92
C MET A 96 -5.08 -3.91 11.68
N ALA A 97 -5.21 -4.53 10.50
CA ALA A 97 -6.35 -5.38 10.17
C ALA A 97 -6.48 -6.56 11.14
N VAL A 98 -5.38 -7.25 11.47
CA VAL A 98 -5.36 -8.38 12.41
C VAL A 98 -5.74 -7.93 13.82
N VAL A 99 -5.19 -6.82 14.32
CA VAL A 99 -5.50 -6.27 15.65
C VAL A 99 -6.97 -5.88 15.74
N LEU A 100 -7.50 -5.18 14.73
CA LEU A 100 -8.91 -4.78 14.68
C LEU A 100 -9.83 -6.00 14.60
N HIS A 101 -9.52 -6.97 13.75
CA HIS A 101 -10.28 -8.20 13.64
C HIS A 101 -10.33 -8.96 14.98
N ARG A 102 -9.19 -9.07 15.69
CA ARG A 102 -9.12 -9.73 16.99
C ARG A 102 -9.89 -8.99 18.09
N ARG A 103 -9.90 -7.66 18.09
CA ARG A 103 -10.66 -6.85 19.07
C ARG A 103 -12.17 -6.88 18.85
N TRP A 104 -12.62 -7.32 17.67
CA TRP A 104 -14.04 -7.40 17.33
C TRP A 104 -14.65 -8.79 17.46
N ARG A 105 -13.80 -9.82 17.64
CA ARG A 105 -14.25 -11.14 18.11
C ARG A 105 -14.60 -11.07 19.58
#